data_AF-A0A7L2SSX6-F1
#
_entry.id   AF-A0A7L2SSX6-F1
#
_cell.length_a   1.000
_cell.length_b   1.000
_cell.length_c   1.000
_cell.angle_alpha   90.00
_cell.angle_beta   90.00
_cell.angle_gamma   90.00
#
_symmetry.space_group_name_H-M   'P 1'
#
loop_
_entity.id
_entity.type
_entity.pdbx_description
1 polymer ?
#
loop_
_entity_poly.entity_id
_entity_poly.type
_entity_poly.pdbx_seq_one_letter_code
_entity_poly.pdbx_strand_id
1 'polypeptide(L)'
;VANLTAHTPYEISAWAKTELGDSPLSFVHVVTSGTRPASPSLKAKAINQTAVECSWTGPRNVVYGIFYATSFLELYRSPHNSTTSAHNITVLVQRDEQYLFLV
;
A
#
# COMPACT_ATOMS: atom_id res chain seq x y z
N VAL A 1 -11.96 14.44 -8.77
CA VAL A 1 -11.17 13.64 -7.78
C VAL A 1 -9.71 13.96 -8.01
N ALA A 2 -8.93 14.25 -6.96
CA ALA A 2 -7.52 14.61 -7.05
C ALA A 2 -6.65 13.62 -6.23
N ASN A 3 -5.32 13.71 -6.35
CA ASN A 3 -4.34 12.88 -5.63
C ASN A 3 -4.46 11.36 -5.87
N LEU A 4 -4.81 10.97 -7.10
CA LEU A 4 -4.81 9.58 -7.54
C LEU A 4 -3.49 9.22 -8.24
N THR A 5 -3.08 7.96 -8.16
CA THR A 5 -1.90 7.47 -8.88
C THR A 5 -2.16 7.52 -10.37
N ALA A 6 -1.25 8.10 -11.15
CA ALA A 6 -1.36 8.20 -12.61
C ALA A 6 -1.35 6.81 -13.26
N HIS A 7 -2.06 6.65 -14.38
CA HIS A 7 -2.18 5.40 -15.12
C HIS A 7 -2.58 4.19 -14.25
N THR A 8 -3.51 4.42 -13.32
CA THR A 8 -3.99 3.40 -12.35
C THR A 8 -5.50 3.24 -12.49
N PRO A 9 -6.03 2.00 -12.56
CA PRO A 9 -7.46 1.76 -12.58
C PRO A 9 -8.08 2.06 -11.22
N TYR A 10 -9.18 2.81 -11.22
CA TYR A 10 -10.02 3.07 -10.05
C TYR A 10 -11.47 2.69 -10.35
N GLU A 11 -12.17 2.20 -9.34
CA GLU A 11 -13.62 2.08 -9.35
C GLU A 11 -14.22 3.29 -8.63
N ILE A 12 -15.20 3.94 -9.27
CA ILE A 12 -15.96 5.03 -8.69
C ILE A 12 -17.37 4.52 -8.46
N SER A 13 -17.78 4.44 -7.20
CA SER A 13 -19.07 3.93 -6.76
C SER A 13 -19.88 5.05 -6.12
N ALA A 14 -21.16 5.18 -6.50
CA ALA A 14 -22.05 6.25 -6.06
C ALA A 14 -23.46 5.72 -5.77
N TRP A 15 -24.09 6.27 -4.73
CA TRP A 15 -25.50 6.12 -4.43
C TRP A 15 -26.10 7.49 -4.07
N ALA A 16 -27.42 7.62 -4.13
CA ALA A 16 -28.15 8.76 -3.62
C ALA A 16 -28.70 8.44 -2.23
N LYS A 17 -28.44 9.31 -1.26
CA LYS A 17 -28.98 9.19 0.11
C LYS A 17 -30.16 10.13 0.27
N THR A 18 -31.29 9.61 0.74
CA THR A 18 -32.50 10.40 1.01
C THR A 18 -33.02 10.12 2.42
N GLU A 19 -33.93 10.96 2.91
CA GLU A 19 -34.57 10.76 4.23
C GLU A 19 -35.43 9.48 4.30
N LEU A 20 -35.87 8.95 3.15
CA LEU A 20 -36.66 7.73 3.04
C LEU A 20 -35.80 6.47 2.78
N GLY A 21 -34.51 6.64 2.50
CA GLY A 21 -33.58 5.54 2.22
C GLY A 21 -32.52 5.86 1.16
N ASP A 22 -31.61 4.91 0.96
CA ASP A 22 -30.52 5.00 -0.02
C ASP A 22 -30.91 4.34 -1.35
N SER A 23 -30.42 4.89 -2.46
CA SER A 23 -30.58 4.28 -3.78
C SER A 23 -29.68 3.06 -3.95
N PRO A 24 -29.92 2.23 -4.97
CA PRO A 24 -28.95 1.24 -5.41
C PRO A 24 -27.59 1.87 -5.72
N LEU A 25 -26.52 1.10 -5.50
CA LEU A 25 -25.15 1.46 -5.84
C LEU A 25 -24.97 1.42 -7.37
N SER A 26 -24.38 2.46 -7.94
CA SER A 26 -23.91 2.53 -9.32
C SER A 26 -22.39 2.64 -9.35
N PHE A 27 -21.71 2.02 -10.31
CA PHE A 27 -20.24 2.04 -10.37
C PHE A 27 -19.70 2.22 -11.80
N VAL A 28 -18.49 2.76 -11.92
CA VAL A 28 -17.74 2.88 -13.18
C VAL A 28 -16.25 2.66 -12.97
N HIS A 29 -15.60 2.03 -13.94
CA HIS A 29 -14.15 1.83 -13.97
C HIS A 29 -13.48 2.90 -14.82
N VAL A 30 -12.50 3.59 -14.27
CA VAL A 30 -11.76 4.66 -14.96
C VAL A 30 -10.27 4.48 -14.74
N VAL A 31 -9.47 4.67 -15.79
CA VAL A 31 -8.01 4.73 -15.68
C VAL A 31 -7.59 6.19 -15.66
N THR A 32 -6.76 6.57 -14.69
CA THR A 32 -6.23 7.93 -14.57
C THR A 32 -5.27 8.26 -15.71
N SER A 33 -5.26 9.51 -16.16
CA SER A 33 -4.29 9.99 -17.15
C SER A 33 -2.87 10.09 -16.58
N GLY A 34 -1.87 10.17 -17.46
CA GLY A 34 -0.46 10.37 -17.12
C GLY A 34 0.38 9.10 -17.27
N THR A 35 1.62 9.15 -16.79
CA THR A 35 2.57 8.04 -16.87
C THR A 35 2.60 7.27 -15.56
N ARG A 36 2.53 5.93 -15.64
CA ARG A 36 2.66 5.06 -14.47
C ARG A 36 3.99 5.33 -13.76
N PRO A 37 4.01 5.59 -12.45
CA PRO A 37 5.26 5.70 -11.71
C PRO A 37 6.05 4.40 -11.80
N ALA A 38 7.38 4.50 -11.81
CA ALA A 38 8.23 3.32 -11.75
C ALA A 38 7.93 2.54 -10.46
N SER A 39 7.74 1.23 -10.59
CA SER A 39 7.52 0.36 -9.43
C SER A 39 8.74 0.41 -8.51
N PRO A 40 8.54 0.59 -7.19
CA PRO A 40 9.64 0.60 -6.27
C PRO A 40 10.30 -0.78 -6.17
N SER A 41 11.60 -0.79 -5.86
CA SER A 41 12.35 -2.03 -5.60
C SER A 41 12.76 -2.05 -4.13
N LEU A 42 12.24 -3.03 -3.38
CA LEU A 42 12.54 -3.21 -1.97
C LEU A 42 13.77 -4.09 -1.76
N LYS A 43 14.60 -3.72 -0.78
CA LYS A 43 15.61 -4.55 -0.15
C LYS A 43 15.38 -4.54 1.35
N ALA A 44 15.16 -5.72 1.92
CA ALA A 44 15.01 -5.91 3.36
C ALA A 44 16.25 -6.64 3.90
N LYS A 45 16.79 -6.15 5.02
CA LYS A 45 17.95 -6.72 5.71
C LYS A 45 17.66 -6.83 7.20
N ALA A 46 17.68 -8.04 7.73
CA ALA A 46 17.61 -8.25 9.17
C ALA A 46 18.86 -7.64 9.84
N ILE A 47 18.64 -6.74 10.80
CA ILE A 47 19.73 -6.14 11.59
C ILE A 47 19.90 -6.84 12.94
N ASN A 48 18.80 -7.38 13.50
CA ASN A 48 18.79 -8.25 14.68
C ASN A 48 17.52 -9.15 14.63
N GLN A 49 17.26 -9.92 15.69
CA GLN A 49 16.14 -10.87 15.77
C GLN A 49 14.74 -10.23 15.71
N THR A 50 14.63 -8.92 16.00
CA THR A 50 13.35 -8.20 16.10
C THR A 50 13.32 -6.91 15.29
N ALA A 51 14.29 -6.69 14.41
CA ALA A 51 14.39 -5.48 13.63
C ALA A 51 14.95 -5.74 12.23
N VAL A 52 14.25 -5.17 11.25
CA VAL A 52 14.56 -5.30 9.82
C VAL A 52 14.71 -3.90 9.24
N GLU A 53 15.87 -3.64 8.63
CA GLU A 53 16.10 -2.46 7.83
C GLU A 53 15.53 -2.67 6.43
N CYS A 54 14.54 -1.88 6.07
CA CYS A 54 13.94 -1.86 4.75
C CYS A 54 14.44 -0.62 4.01
N SER A 55 14.90 -0.80 2.78
CA SER A 55 15.33 0.27 1.88
C SER A 55 14.75 0.05 0.50
N TRP A 56 14.35 1.10 -0.19
CA TRP A 56 13.76 0.98 -1.52
C TRP A 56 14.18 2.10 -2.46
N THR A 57 14.16 1.80 -3.75
CA THR A 57 14.33 2.79 -4.82
C THR A 57 12.99 3.08 -5.46
N GLY A 58 12.71 4.33 -5.79
CA GLY A 58 11.49 4.70 -6.51
C GLY A 58 11.33 6.21 -6.66
N PRO A 59 10.18 6.68 -7.18
CA PRO A 59 9.84 8.09 -7.28
C PRO A 59 10.07 8.86 -5.98
N ARG A 60 10.44 10.14 -6.09
CA ARG A 60 10.54 11.06 -4.94
C ARG A 60 9.21 11.80 -4.77
N ASN A 61 8.98 12.36 -3.58
CA ASN A 61 7.76 13.10 -3.24
C ASN A 61 6.48 12.25 -3.30
N VAL A 62 6.60 10.96 -2.98
CA VAL A 62 5.48 10.03 -2.81
C VAL A 62 5.55 9.42 -1.42
N VAL A 63 4.41 8.98 -0.89
CA VAL A 63 4.35 8.22 0.35
C VAL A 63 4.36 6.74 0.00
N TYR A 64 5.26 5.99 0.62
CA TYR A 64 5.34 4.53 0.47
C TYR A 64 4.59 3.84 1.61
N GLY A 65 3.91 2.74 1.28
CA GLY A 65 3.28 1.85 2.24
C GLY A 65 4.07 0.55 2.32
N ILE A 66 4.68 0.27 3.46
CA ILE A 66 5.39 -0.97 3.72
C ILE A 66 4.40 -1.94 4.35
N PHE A 67 4.21 -3.09 3.72
CA PHE A 67 3.32 -4.15 4.19
C PHE A 67 4.13 -5.40 4.51
N TYR A 68 3.87 -6.00 5.67
CA TYR A 68 4.60 -7.20 6.06
C TYR A 68 3.76 -8.16 6.92
N ALA A 69 4.09 -9.44 6.80
CA ALA A 69 3.39 -10.54 7.45
C ALA A 69 4.27 -11.79 7.45
N THR A 70 3.90 -12.84 8.19
CA THR A 70 4.66 -14.10 8.24
C THR A 70 4.22 -15.09 7.15
N SER A 71 3.14 -14.78 6.42
CA SER A 71 2.67 -15.56 5.27
C SER A 71 1.95 -14.70 4.22
N PHE A 72 1.84 -15.20 2.98
CA PHE A 72 1.06 -14.55 1.92
C PHE A 72 -0.42 -14.39 2.27
N LEU A 73 -1.02 -15.36 2.97
CA LEU A 73 -2.42 -15.30 3.34
C LEU A 73 -2.69 -14.20 4.37
N GLU A 74 -1.81 -14.06 5.36
CA GLU A 74 -1.87 -12.98 6.33
C GLU A 74 -1.63 -11.62 5.67
N LEU A 75 -0.68 -11.54 4.74
CA LEU A 75 -0.41 -10.32 3.97
C LEU A 75 -1.63 -9.84 3.17
N TYR A 76 -2.48 -10.75 2.69
CA TYR A 76 -3.72 -10.42 1.99
C TYR A 76 -4.87 -10.07 2.94
N ARG A 77 -4.99 -10.77 4.08
CA ARG A 77 -6.11 -10.61 5.02
C ARG A 77 -5.94 -9.43 5.97
N SER A 78 -4.75 -9.27 6.54
CA SER A 78 -4.47 -8.29 7.58
C SER A 78 -2.95 -8.08 7.73
N PRO A 79 -2.29 -7.45 6.73
CA PRO A 79 -0.87 -7.16 6.82
C PRO A 79 -0.60 -6.13 7.93
N HIS A 80 0.58 -6.22 8.54
CA HIS A 80 1.11 -5.08 9.28
C HIS A 80 1.48 -4.00 8.27
N ASN A 81 1.21 -2.75 8.60
CA ASN A 81 1.48 -1.62 7.72
C ASN A 81 2.35 -0.56 8.41
N SER A 82 3.11 0.16 7.60
CA SER A 82 3.85 1.35 8.02
C SER A 82 3.96 2.28 6.83
N THR A 83 3.85 3.59 7.05
CA THR A 83 3.96 4.57 5.96
C THR A 83 5.12 5.51 6.20
N THR A 84 5.82 5.90 5.14
CA THR A 84 6.91 6.89 5.22
C THR A 84 7.13 7.58 3.87
N SER A 85 7.65 8.80 3.92
CA SER A 85 8.12 9.54 2.75
C SER A 85 9.62 9.36 2.49
N ALA A 86 10.34 8.70 3.41
CA ALA A 86 11.73 8.34 3.24
C ALA A 86 11.88 7.15 2.28
N HIS A 87 13.12 6.86 1.87
CA HIS A 87 13.47 5.67 1.08
C HIS A 87 13.99 4.51 1.93
N ASN A 88 13.91 4.66 3.25
CA ASN A 88 14.28 3.64 4.21
C ASN A 88 13.42 3.74 5.49
N ILE A 89 13.27 2.61 6.16
CA ILE A 89 12.67 2.52 7.49
C ILE A 89 13.20 1.28 8.21
N THR A 90 13.36 1.38 9.52
CA THR A 90 13.59 0.21 10.37
C THR A 90 12.26 -0.24 10.94
N VAL A 91 11.85 -1.46 10.62
CA VAL A 91 10.61 -2.07 11.12
C VAL A 91 10.95 -2.97 12.30
N LEU A 92 10.20 -2.84 13.39
CA LEU A 92 10.27 -3.76 14.52
C LEU A 92 9.30 -4.92 14.30
N VAL A 93 9.81 -6.14 14.35
CA VAL A 93 9.02 -7.37 14.25
C VAL A 93 8.96 -8.05 15.62
N GLN A 94 7.80 -8.58 15.99
CA GLN A 94 7.55 -9.07 17.35
C GLN A 94 8.17 -10.45 17.63
N ARG A 95 8.62 -11.18 16.62
CA ARG A 95 9.08 -12.58 16.74
C ARG A 95 10.28 -12.86 15.85
N ASP A 96 11.03 -13.89 16.22
CA ASP A 96 12.10 -14.49 15.39
C ASP A 96 11.47 -15.45 14.36
N GLU A 97 10.62 -14.91 13.50
CA GLU A 97 9.95 -15.62 12.40
C GLU A 97 10.38 -15.02 11.05
N GLN A 98 10.15 -15.76 9.96
CA GLN A 98 10.38 -15.23 8.63
C GLN A 98 9.23 -14.30 8.22
N TYR A 99 9.57 -13.07 7.84
CA TYR A 99 8.60 -12.09 7.35
C TYR A 99 8.76 -11.86 5.85
N LEU A 100 7.63 -11.73 5.17
CA LEU A 100 7.54 -11.25 3.81
C LEU A 100 7.26 -9.74 3.84
N PHE A 101 8.00 -8.97 3.04
CA PHE A 101 7.85 -7.51 2.95
C PHE A 101 7.49 -7.08 1.53
N LEU A 102 6.60 -6.09 1.43
CA LEU A 102 6.19 -5.40 0.20
C LEU A 102 6.25 -3.88 0.40
N VAL A 103 6.46 -3.12 -0.68
CA VAL A 103 6.48 -1.65 -0.71
C VAL A 103 5.72 -1.11 -1.91
#